data_AF-A0AAN6MX02-F1
#
_entry.id   AF-A0AAN6MX02-F1
#
_cell.length_a   1.000
_cell.length_b   1.000
_cell.length_c   1.000
_cell.angle_alpha   90.00
_cell.angle_beta   90.00
_cell.angle_gamma   90.00
#
_symmetry.space_group_name_H-M   'P 1'
#
loop_
_entity.id
_entity.type
_entity.pdbx_description
1 polymer ?
#
loop_
_entity_poly.entity_id
_entity_poly.type
_entity_poly.pdbx_seq_one_letter_code
_entity_poly.pdbx_strand_id
1 'polypeptide(L)'
;MQRLNPKVAYLGCPVRTGWSSHVVVVQVLYTLWKPELIFHGVRVENLDGDFRNWPYTEGLLWVLEDGQELRIWQECRQRPRIIDGEADCEIEEIVGHYQAQSGPVYYAIKWVGYECPTWELEDDLHGYSQLLTQYCRHLPTRF
;
A
#
# COMPACT_ATOMS: atom_id res chain seq x y z
N MET A 1 7.31 10.76 12.72
CA MET A 1 6.27 9.71 12.55
C MET A 1 6.80 8.39 13.09
N GLN A 2 6.07 7.70 13.97
CA GLN A 2 6.54 6.43 14.55
C GLN A 2 6.22 5.27 13.60
N ARG A 3 7.26 4.66 13.02
CA ARG A 3 7.19 3.36 12.34
C ARG A 3 7.16 2.28 13.44
N LEU A 4 5.97 1.84 13.85
CA LEU A 4 5.86 0.70 14.76
C LEU A 4 5.84 -0.60 13.96
N ASN A 5 6.56 -1.61 14.47
CA ASN A 5 6.58 -2.97 13.92
C ASN A 5 5.14 -3.46 13.65
N PRO A 6 4.92 -4.18 12.53
CA PRO A 6 3.59 -4.67 12.19
C PRO A 6 3.04 -5.51 13.34
N LYS A 7 1.88 -5.11 13.88
CA LYS A 7 1.15 -5.98 14.81
C LYS A 7 0.73 -7.22 14.03
N VAL A 8 1.19 -8.39 14.47
CA VAL A 8 0.69 -9.71 14.03
C VAL A 8 -0.83 -9.84 14.22
N ALA A 9 -1.44 -8.92 14.99
CA ALA A 9 -2.84 -8.89 15.37
C ALA A 9 -3.85 -8.94 14.21
N TYR A 10 -3.47 -8.55 12.98
CA TYR A 10 -4.41 -8.54 11.85
C TYR A 10 -4.27 -9.74 10.91
N LEU A 11 -3.35 -10.69 11.17
CA LEU A 11 -3.22 -11.89 10.34
C LEU A 11 -4.52 -12.71 10.37
N GLY A 12 -5.07 -13.01 9.20
CA GLY A 12 -6.34 -13.70 9.01
C GLY A 12 -7.58 -12.82 9.19
N CYS A 13 -7.43 -11.54 9.56
CA CYS A 13 -8.58 -10.64 9.67
C CYS A 13 -9.21 -10.39 8.30
N PRO A 14 -10.55 -10.39 8.20
CA PRO A 14 -11.23 -10.06 6.97
C PRO A 14 -11.07 -8.58 6.63
N VAL A 15 -10.98 -8.29 5.33
CA VAL A 15 -11.00 -6.93 4.80
C VAL A 15 -12.33 -6.71 4.10
N ARG A 16 -13.07 -5.70 4.54
CA ARG A 16 -14.30 -5.30 3.88
C ARG A 16 -13.98 -4.64 2.55
N THR A 17 -14.36 -5.29 1.46
CA THR A 17 -14.24 -4.77 0.09
C THR A 17 -15.61 -4.69 -0.58
N GLY A 18 -15.71 -3.96 -1.69
CA GLY A 18 -16.94 -3.91 -2.49
C GLY A 18 -17.12 -5.09 -3.45
N TRP A 19 -16.07 -5.89 -3.68
CA TRP A 19 -16.01 -6.90 -4.73
C TRP A 19 -15.86 -8.36 -4.24
N SER A 20 -15.48 -8.57 -2.98
CA SER A 20 -15.38 -9.90 -2.37
C SER A 20 -15.54 -9.81 -0.84
N SER A 21 -16.18 -10.83 -0.26
CA SER A 21 -16.32 -11.01 1.18
C SER A 21 -15.23 -11.91 1.79
N HIS A 22 -14.35 -12.48 0.97
CA HIS A 22 -13.37 -13.49 1.40
C HIS A 22 -11.92 -13.01 1.20
N VAL A 23 -11.71 -11.70 1.32
CA VAL A 23 -10.39 -11.08 1.34
C VAL A 23 -9.88 -11.06 2.78
N VAL A 24 -8.71 -11.66 3.03
CA VAL A 24 -8.10 -11.73 4.36
C VAL A 24 -6.67 -11.19 4.34
N VAL A 25 -6.26 -10.54 5.43
CA VAL A 25 -4.89 -10.06 5.60
C VAL A 25 -3.96 -11.24 5.84
N VAL A 26 -2.91 -11.37 5.05
CA VAL A 26 -1.84 -12.36 5.24
C VAL A 26 -0.54 -11.75 5.77
N GLN A 27 -0.38 -10.42 5.63
CA GLN A 27 0.75 -9.71 6.20
C GLN A 27 0.44 -8.22 6.34
N VAL A 28 0.85 -7.62 7.46
CA VAL A 28 0.95 -6.15 7.58
C VAL A 28 2.38 -5.75 7.25
N LEU A 29 2.55 -4.87 6.26
CA LEU A 29 3.84 -4.40 5.78
C LEU A 29 4.20 -3.06 6.43
N TYR A 30 3.25 -2.13 6.46
CA TYR A 30 3.45 -0.78 6.99
C TYR A 30 2.19 -0.29 7.72
N THR A 31 2.38 0.61 8.68
CA THR A 31 1.28 1.35 9.31
C THR A 31 1.56 2.84 9.23
N LEU A 32 0.62 3.59 8.68
CA LEU A 32 0.62 5.06 8.65
C LEU A 32 -0.35 5.57 9.71
N TRP A 33 0.16 6.32 10.68
CA TRP A 33 -0.63 6.94 11.74
C TRP A 33 -0.90 8.39 11.39
N LYS A 34 -2.18 8.76 11.30
CA LYS A 34 -2.67 10.14 11.28
C LYS A 34 -3.53 10.38 12.53
N PRO A 35 -3.71 11.64 12.96
CA PRO A 35 -4.44 11.95 14.19
C PRO A 35 -5.83 11.33 14.29
N GLU A 36 -6.52 11.15 13.17
CA GLU A 36 -7.89 10.62 13.11
C GLU A 36 -8.02 9.32 12.30
N LEU A 37 -6.94 8.90 11.62
CA LEU A 37 -6.98 7.79 10.66
C LEU A 37 -5.74 6.90 10.83
N ILE A 38 -5.94 5.59 10.85
CA ILE A 38 -4.85 4.61 10.86
C ILE A 38 -4.97 3.78 9.59
N PHE A 39 -3.94 3.85 8.75
CA PHE A 39 -3.87 3.07 7.52
C PHE A 39 -2.83 1.96 7.66
N HIS A 40 -3.16 0.78 7.16
CA HIS A 40 -2.23 -0.35 7.06
C HIS A 40 -2.00 -0.71 5.60
N GLY A 41 -0.73 -0.73 5.20
CA GLY A 41 -0.29 -1.33 3.95
C GLY A 41 -0.16 -2.82 4.18
N VAL A 42 -0.99 -3.62 3.53
CA VAL A 42 -1.15 -5.05 3.78
C VAL A 42 -0.98 -5.86 2.51
N ARG A 43 -0.51 -7.10 2.67
CA ARG A 43 -0.74 -8.16 1.69
C ARG A 43 -2.01 -8.91 2.10
N VAL A 44 -2.86 -9.20 1.12
CA VAL A 44 -4.10 -9.94 1.28
C VAL A 44 -4.17 -11.11 0.32
N GLU A 45 -4.98 -12.10 0.68
CA GLU A 45 -5.39 -13.19 -0.21
C GLU A 45 -6.91 -13.16 -0.36
N ASN A 46 -7.39 -13.54 -1.55
CA ASN A 46 -8.80 -13.75 -1.80
C ASN A 46 -9.08 -15.25 -1.90
N LEU A 47 -9.91 -15.75 -0.99
CA LEU A 47 -10.22 -17.16 -0.88
C LEU A 47 -11.36 -17.59 -1.83
N ASP A 48 -11.98 -16.66 -2.57
CA ASP A 48 -13.04 -16.96 -3.54
C ASP A 48 -12.54 -17.76 -4.77
N GLY A 49 -11.22 -17.93 -4.96
CA GLY A 49 -10.64 -18.71 -6.05
C GLY A 49 -10.83 -18.11 -7.45
N ASP A 50 -11.55 -16.99 -7.59
CA ASP A 50 -11.71 -16.27 -8.85
C ASP A 50 -10.73 -15.10 -8.95
N PHE A 51 -9.57 -15.38 -9.54
CA PHE A 51 -8.51 -14.40 -9.76
C PHE A 51 -8.81 -13.43 -10.91
N ARG A 52 -9.91 -13.62 -11.66
CA ARG A 52 -10.21 -12.82 -12.86
C ARG A 52 -10.56 -11.36 -12.55
N ASN A 53 -11.01 -11.09 -11.32
CA ASN A 53 -11.36 -9.73 -10.87
C ASN A 53 -10.34 -9.17 -9.88
N TRP A 54 -9.15 -9.76 -9.78
CA TRP A 54 -8.13 -9.33 -8.83
C TRP A 54 -7.30 -8.17 -9.41
N PRO A 55 -7.38 -6.96 -8.84
CA PRO A 55 -6.76 -5.79 -9.46
C PRO A 55 -5.23 -5.72 -9.33
N TYR A 56 -4.59 -6.55 -8.49
CA TYR A 56 -3.14 -6.45 -8.22
C TYR A 56 -2.51 -7.83 -8.06
N THR A 57 -1.61 -8.23 -8.95
CA THR A 57 -0.98 -9.57 -8.95
C THR A 57 -0.39 -10.02 -7.60
N GLU A 58 0.01 -9.09 -6.74
CA GLU A 58 0.63 -9.36 -5.44
C GLU A 58 -0.29 -9.16 -4.22
N GLY A 59 -1.56 -8.83 -4.45
CA GLY A 59 -2.54 -8.67 -3.37
C GLY A 59 -2.20 -7.56 -2.38
N LEU A 60 -1.63 -6.46 -2.87
CA LEU A 60 -1.27 -5.32 -2.03
C LEU A 60 -2.44 -4.36 -1.91
N LEU A 61 -2.83 -4.02 -0.68
CA LEU A 61 -3.89 -3.06 -0.39
C LEU A 61 -3.45 -2.07 0.70
N TRP A 62 -4.10 -0.91 0.70
CA TRP A 62 -4.15 -0.05 1.88
C TRP A 62 -5.54 -0.16 2.50
N VAL A 63 -5.58 -0.46 3.79
CA VAL A 63 -6.82 -0.61 4.56
C VAL A 63 -6.85 0.41 5.69
N LEU A 64 -8.02 0.97 5.96
CA LEU A 64 -8.29 1.82 7.11
C LEU A 64 -8.75 0.96 8.28
N GLU A 65 -8.18 1.20 9.45
CA GLU A 65 -8.73 0.75 10.73
C GLU A 65 -9.73 1.78 11.25
N ASP A 66 -11.01 1.39 11.35
CA ASP A 66 -12.09 2.25 11.84
C ASP A 66 -12.56 1.92 13.26
N GLY A 67 -11.73 1.20 14.02
CA GLY A 67 -11.97 0.79 15.41
C GLY A 67 -12.80 -0.49 15.56
N GLN A 68 -13.41 -1.00 14.50
CA GLN A 68 -14.14 -2.28 14.51
C GLN A 68 -13.73 -3.21 13.37
N GLU A 69 -13.48 -2.67 12.17
CA GLU A 69 -13.17 -3.46 10.98
C GLU A 69 -11.96 -2.91 10.22
N LEU A 70 -11.38 -3.76 9.37
CA LEU A 70 -10.47 -3.31 8.32
C LEU A 70 -11.26 -3.15 7.03
N ARG A 71 -11.19 -1.97 6.42
CA ARG A 71 -11.89 -1.69 5.16
C ARG A 71 -10.98 -1.00 4.17
N ILE A 72 -11.24 -1.23 2.88
CA ILE A 72 -10.57 -0.45 1.84
C ILE A 72 -10.98 1.02 1.93
N TRP A 73 -10.04 1.92 1.66
CA TRP A 73 -10.32 3.35 1.59
C TRP A 73 -11.06 3.70 0.28
N GLN A 74 -12.38 3.91 0.35
CA GLN A 74 -13.24 4.17 -0.83
C GLN A 74 -13.58 5.65 -1.04
N GLU A 75 -13.28 6.53 -0.08
CA GLU A 75 -13.77 7.92 -0.10
C GLU A 75 -12.97 8.85 -1.02
N CYS A 76 -11.92 8.36 -1.67
CA CYS A 76 -11.10 9.17 -2.54
C CYS A 76 -11.72 9.33 -3.93
N ARG A 77 -12.34 10.49 -4.15
CA ARG A 77 -12.98 10.88 -5.41
C ARG A 77 -12.03 10.84 -6.62
N GLN A 78 -10.72 10.96 -6.42
CA GLN A 78 -9.70 10.79 -7.47
C GLN A 78 -8.41 10.24 -6.85
N ARG A 79 -8.13 8.94 -7.04
CA ARG A 79 -6.81 8.36 -6.76
C ARG A 79 -5.77 8.99 -7.70
N PRO A 80 -4.59 9.39 -7.21
CA PRO A 80 -3.47 9.81 -8.06
C PRO A 80 -3.18 8.76 -9.13
N ARG A 81 -2.95 9.22 -10.35
CA ARG A 81 -2.63 8.39 -11.51
C ARG A 81 -1.24 8.74 -11.99
N ILE A 82 -0.49 7.69 -12.31
CA ILE A 82 0.78 7.82 -13.00
C ILE A 82 0.50 7.54 -14.48
N ILE A 83 0.90 8.48 -15.35
CA ILE A 83 0.78 8.36 -16.80
C ILE A 83 2.17 8.65 -17.36
N ASP A 84 2.72 7.69 -18.10
CA ASP A 84 4.05 7.81 -18.72
C ASP A 84 5.15 8.27 -17.75
N GLY A 85 5.13 7.77 -16.51
CA GLY A 85 6.16 8.06 -15.50
C GLY A 85 5.93 9.33 -14.69
N GLU A 86 4.90 10.10 -15.02
CA GLU A 86 4.55 11.34 -14.34
C GLU A 86 3.22 11.17 -13.61
N ALA A 87 3.18 11.55 -12.33
CA ALA A 87 1.95 11.58 -11.56
C ALA A 87 1.27 12.94 -11.69
N ASP A 88 -0.06 12.92 -11.71
CA ASP A 88 -0.92 14.11 -11.65
C ASP A 88 -0.94 14.78 -10.25
N CYS A 89 -0.26 14.19 -9.26
CA CYS A 89 -0.04 14.74 -7.92
C CYS A 89 1.43 14.62 -7.51
N GLU A 90 1.93 15.57 -6.72
CA GLU A 90 3.28 15.50 -6.16
C GLU A 90 3.40 14.40 -5.09
N ILE A 91 4.58 13.75 -5.06
CA ILE A 91 4.93 12.79 -4.00
C ILE A 91 5.28 13.56 -2.73
N GLU A 92 4.58 13.24 -1.63
CA GLU A 92 4.85 13.78 -0.30
C GLU A 92 5.93 12.95 0.42
N GLU A 93 5.81 11.61 0.38
CA GLU A 93 6.74 10.70 1.05
C GLU A 93 6.74 9.32 0.39
N ILE A 94 7.89 8.63 0.38
CA ILE A 94 7.97 7.18 0.19
C ILE A 94 7.91 6.52 1.57
N VAL A 95 6.75 5.96 1.90
CA VAL A 95 6.48 5.32 3.20
C VAL A 95 7.31 4.04 3.36
N GLY A 96 7.48 3.30 2.27
CA GLY A 96 8.00 1.95 2.28
C GLY A 96 8.16 1.35 0.89
N HIS A 97 8.70 0.14 0.84
CA HIS A 97 8.68 -0.70 -0.36
C HIS A 97 8.37 -2.16 0.00
N TYR A 98 7.92 -2.93 -0.98
CA TYR A 98 7.72 -4.36 -0.90
C TYR A 98 8.30 -4.99 -2.17
N GLN A 99 9.23 -5.91 -1.99
CA GLN A 99 9.73 -6.75 -3.07
C GLN A 99 8.93 -8.05 -3.11
N ALA A 100 8.21 -8.25 -4.21
CA ALA A 100 7.48 -9.47 -4.45
C ALA A 100 8.44 -10.65 -4.69
N GLN A 101 8.01 -11.86 -4.34
CA GLN A 101 8.79 -13.08 -4.63
C GLN A 101 8.94 -13.32 -6.13
N SER A 102 7.98 -12.82 -6.92
CA SER A 102 7.99 -12.85 -8.39
C SER A 102 9.04 -11.91 -9.00
N GLY A 103 9.63 -11.00 -8.21
CA GLY A 103 10.66 -10.04 -8.67
C GLY A 103 10.28 -8.56 -8.58
N PRO A 104 9.05 -8.13 -8.96
CA PRO A 104 8.66 -6.74 -8.96
C PRO A 104 8.78 -6.04 -7.60
N VAL A 105 9.16 -4.77 -7.62
CA VAL A 105 9.20 -3.90 -6.44
C VAL A 105 8.04 -2.92 -6.49
N TYR A 106 7.33 -2.82 -5.37
CA TYR A 106 6.24 -1.87 -5.17
C TYR A 106 6.65 -0.86 -4.12
N TYR A 107 6.44 0.43 -4.40
CA TYR A 107 6.65 1.50 -3.46
C TYR A 107 5.32 1.96 -2.88
N ALA A 108 5.31 2.18 -1.56
CA ALA A 108 4.20 2.81 -0.87
C ALA A 108 4.37 4.33 -0.93
N ILE A 109 3.60 4.97 -1.81
CA ILE A 109 3.68 6.41 -2.08
C ILE A 109 2.59 7.15 -1.32
N LYS A 110 2.99 8.11 -0.50
CA LYS A 110 2.10 9.12 0.07
C LYS A 110 2.13 10.34 -0.86
N TRP A 111 0.96 10.79 -1.27
CA TRP A 111 0.81 11.92 -2.19
C TRP A 111 0.33 13.17 -1.46
N VAL A 112 0.75 14.34 -1.94
CA VAL A 112 0.29 15.63 -1.42
C VAL A 112 -1.23 15.73 -1.59
N GLY A 113 -1.93 16.09 -0.52
CA GLY A 113 -3.40 16.29 -0.54
C GLY A 113 -4.23 15.01 -0.64
N TYR A 114 -3.62 13.83 -0.63
CA TYR A 114 -4.32 12.54 -0.68
C TYR A 114 -4.10 11.76 0.63
N GLU A 115 -5.18 11.37 1.31
CA GLU A 115 -5.09 10.89 2.68
C GLU A 115 -4.37 9.54 2.83
N CYS A 116 -4.76 8.57 2.01
CA CYS A 116 -4.31 7.19 2.04
C CYS A 116 -3.11 6.99 1.10
N PRO A 117 -2.01 6.34 1.48
CA PRO A 117 -0.96 6.02 0.52
C PRO A 117 -1.47 5.04 -0.55
N THR A 118 -0.72 4.89 -1.63
CA THR A 118 -0.99 3.89 -2.67
C THR A 118 0.24 3.02 -2.92
N TRP A 119 0.03 1.82 -3.43
CA TRP A 119 1.10 0.96 -3.91
C TRP A 119 1.29 1.20 -5.40
N GLU A 120 2.51 1.57 -5.78
CA GLU A 120 2.89 1.87 -7.16
C GLU A 120 4.06 0.99 -7.57
N LEU A 121 4.04 0.49 -8.81
CA LEU A 121 5.11 -0.34 -9.34
C LEU A 121 6.36 0.51 -9.60
N GLU A 122 7.55 -0.05 -9.37
CA GLU A 122 8.81 0.63 -9.68
C GLU A 122 8.88 1.12 -11.13
N ASP A 123 8.42 0.29 -12.08
CA ASP A 123 8.42 0.60 -13.51
C ASP A 123 7.54 1.81 -13.85
N ASP A 124 6.43 1.99 -13.12
CA ASP A 124 5.54 3.15 -13.29
C ASP A 124 6.20 4.43 -12.77
N LEU A 125 7.14 4.33 -11.84
CA LEU A 125 7.79 5.48 -11.18
C LEU A 125 9.10 5.93 -11.85
N HIS A 126 9.32 5.61 -13.12
CA HIS A 126 10.58 5.92 -13.81
C HIS A 126 10.91 7.42 -13.86
N GLY A 127 9.90 8.31 -13.89
CA GLY A 127 10.08 9.76 -13.78
C GLY A 127 10.60 10.23 -12.41
N TYR A 128 10.53 9.38 -11.38
CA TYR A 128 10.93 9.65 -10.00
C TYR A 128 12.23 8.95 -9.57
N SER A 129 13.02 8.46 -10.52
CA SER A 129 14.25 7.67 -10.27
C SER A 129 15.23 8.30 -9.27
N GLN A 130 15.38 9.63 -9.27
CA GLN A 130 16.24 10.34 -8.31
C GLN A 130 15.72 10.21 -6.87
N LEU A 131 14.41 10.36 -6.68
CA LEU A 131 13.74 10.23 -5.38
C LEU A 131 13.85 8.78 -4.87
N LEU A 132 13.60 7.79 -5.74
CA LEU A 132 13.75 6.37 -5.41
C LEU A 132 15.19 6.04 -5.01
N THR A 133 16.17 6.55 -5.76
CA THR A 133 17.60 6.38 -5.45
C THR A 133 17.94 6.96 -4.09
N GLN A 134 17.45 8.16 -3.77
CA GLN A 134 17.67 8.77 -2.47
C GLN A 134 17.04 7.93 -1.36
N TYR A 135 15.81 7.48 -1.52
CA TYR A 135 15.14 6.60 -0.56
C TYR A 135 15.96 5.33 -0.29
N CYS A 136 16.40 4.62 -1.35
CA CYS A 136 17.16 3.39 -1.23
C CYS A 136 18.50 3.57 -0.50
N ARG A 137 19.18 4.70 -0.69
CA ARG A 137 20.45 5.02 0.01
C ARG A 137 20.29 5.17 1.52
N HIS A 138 19.10 5.56 1.99
CA HIS A 138 18.82 5.75 3.41
C HIS A 138 18.15 4.52 4.05
N LEU A 139 17.99 3.43 3.30
CA LEU A 139 17.57 2.16 3.89
C LEU A 139 18.69 1.63 4.80
N PRO A 140 18.40 1.31 6.06
CA PRO A 140 19.39 0.72 6.94
C PRO A 140 19.84 -0.63 6.36
N THR A 141 21.14 -0.75 6.08
CA THR A 141 21.76 -2.00 5.65
C THR A 141 21.58 -3.02 6.76
N ARG A 142 20.73 -4.02 6.55
CA ARG A 142 20.63 -5.16 7.47
C ARG A 142 21.84 -6.05 7.22
N PHE A 143 22.87 -5.90 8.07
CA PHE A 143 23.99 -6.84 8.18
C PHE A 143 23.59 -8.01 9.09
#